data_AF-A0A9W8ANG4-F1
#
_entry.id   AF-A0A9W8ANG4-F1
#
_cell.length_a   1.000
_cell.length_b   1.000
_cell.length_c   1.000
_cell.angle_alpha   90.00
_cell.angle_beta   90.00
_cell.angle_gamma   90.00
#
_symmetry.space_group_name_H-M   'P 1'
#
loop_
_entity.id
_entity.type
_entity.pdbx_description
1 polymer ?
#
loop_
_entity_poly.entity_id
_entity_poly.type
_entity_poly.pdbx_seq_one_letter_code
_entity_poly.pdbx_strand_id
1 'polypeptide(L)' 'FFCAIDPDQRLAWGKKMNELLSDNGVLVTLMFPIKKFTDNTPPFVSTPEDYEKVLNPYFKMVEKCEPKTSIVSRKGLE' A
#
# COMPACT_ATOMS: atom_id res chain seq x y z
N PHE A 1 -3.73 0.99 5.66
CA PHE A 1 -4.30 2.35 5.47
C PHE A 1 -4.52 2.72 4.02
N PHE A 2 -3.65 2.33 3.09
CA PHE A 2 -3.77 2.70 1.68
C PHE A 2 -5.12 2.33 1.04
N CYS A 3 -5.70 1.16 1.37
CA CYS A 3 -7.04 0.77 0.94
C CYS A 3 -8.18 1.65 1.50
N ALA A 4 -7.94 2.46 2.53
CA ALA A 4 -8.93 3.42 3.05
C ALA A 4 -8.76 4.83 2.44
N ILE A 5 -7.68 5.07 1.69
CA ILE A 5 -7.41 6.33 1.02
C ILE A 5 -8.09 6.30 -0.34
N ASP A 6 -8.87 7.35 -0.61
CA ASP A 6 -9.51 7.56 -1.91
C ASP A 6 -8.46 7.43 -3.03
N PRO A 7 -8.73 6.67 -4.10
CA PRO A 7 -7.80 6.49 -5.21
C PRO A 7 -7.17 7.78 -5.74
N ASP A 8 -7.93 8.88 -5.77
CA ASP A 8 -7.46 10.18 -6.27
C ASP A 8 -6.47 10.86 -5.31
N GLN A 9 -6.47 10.48 -4.03
CA GLN A 9 -5.57 11.03 -3.00
C GLN A 9 -4.28 10.22 -2.83
N ARG A 10 -4.15 9.05 -3.48
CA ARG A 10 -3.01 8.14 -3.27
C ARG A 10 -1.67 8.75 -3.67
N LEU A 11 -1.60 9.48 -4.79
CA LEU A 11 -0.36 10.16 -5.21
C LEU A 11 0.07 11.22 -4.19
N ALA A 12 -0.88 12.00 -3.68
CA ALA A 12 -0.61 13.00 -2.64
C ALA A 12 -0.16 12.34 -1.33
N TRP A 13 -0.73 11.19 -0.97
CA TRP A 13 -0.29 10.40 0.18
C TRP A 13 1.18 9.97 0.04
N GLY A 14 1.58 9.41 -1.11
CA GLY A 14 2.97 9.00 -1.34
C GLY A 14 3.97 10.14 -1.17
N LYS A 15 3.67 11.29 -1.78
CA LYS A 15 4.45 12.52 -1.61
C LYS A 15 4.50 12.95 -0.14
N LYS A 16 3.36 12.91 0.56
CA LYS A 16 3.28 13.36 1.94
C LYS A 16 4.10 12.48 2.88
N MET A 17 4.12 11.16 2.66
CA MET A 17 4.94 10.25 3.46
C MET A 17 6.44 10.57 3.30
N ASN A 18 6.88 10.94 2.10
CA ASN A 18 8.27 11.36 1.87
C ASN A 18 8.61 12.68 2.59
N GLU A 19 7.70 13.66 2.55
CA GLU A 19 7.89 14.95 3.26
C GLU A 19 7.94 14.81 4.79
N LEU A 20 7.30 13.78 5.35
CA LEU A 20 7.24 13.55 6.79
C LEU A 20 8.46 12.80 7.34
N LEU A 21 9.20 12.10 6.48
CA LEU A 21 10.37 11.34 6.88
C LEU A 21 11.64 12.20 6.81
N SER A 22 12.59 11.91 7.69
CA SER A 22 13.96 12.42 7.56
C SER A 22 14.67 11.81 6.35
N ASP A 23 15.79 12.39 5.89
CA ASP A 23 16.55 11.94 4.71
C ASP A 23 16.89 10.43 4.68
N ASN A 24 17.02 9.78 5.85
CA ASN A 24 17.27 8.33 5.98
C ASN A 24 16.10 7.57 6.66
N GLY A 25 14.91 8.15 6.65
CA GLY A 25 13.71 7.54 7.22
C GLY A 25 13.24 6.35 6.39
N VAL A 26 12.66 5.36 7.06
CA VAL A 26 12.12 4.16 6.41
C VAL A 26 10.60 4.15 6.54
N LEU A 27 9.91 4.07 5.41
CA LEU A 27 8.46 3.85 5.38
C LEU A 27 8.17 2.34 5.44
N VAL A 28 7.50 1.90 6.51
CA VAL A 28 7.00 0.53 6.64
C VAL A 28 5.49 0.54 6.39
N THR A 29 5.03 -0.30 5.47
CA THR A 29 3.63 -0.37 5.05
C THR A 29 3.15 -1.82 4.95
N LEU A 30 1.93 -2.07 5.38
CA LEU A 30 1.21 -3.33 5.16
C LEU A 30 0.34 -3.18 3.91
N MET A 31 0.54 -4.07 2.95
CA MET A 31 -0.21 -4.09 1.70
C MET A 31 -1.34 -5.11 1.84
N PHE A 32 -2.59 -4.68 1.67
CA PHE A 32 -3.74 -5.59 1.64
C PHE A 32 -4.32 -5.62 0.23
N PRO A 33 -3.97 -6.61 -0.61
CA PRO A 33 -4.49 -6.71 -1.97
C PRO A 33 -5.99 -7.03 -1.96
N ILE A 34 -6.81 -6.19 -2.60
CA ILE A 34 -8.28 -6.33 -2.63
C ILE A 34 -8.74 -6.40 -4.07
N LYS A 35 -9.35 -7.52 -4.47
CA LYS A 35 -9.64 -7.83 -5.89
C LYS A 35 -10.98 -7.30 -6.39
N LYS A 36 -12.03 -7.25 -5.56
CA LYS A 36 -13.37 -6.75 -5.93
C LYS A 36 -14.13 -6.24 -4.71
N PHE A 37 -14.73 -5.06 -4.85
CA PHE A 37 -15.73 -4.50 -3.95
C PHE A 37 -16.79 -3.77 -4.78
N THR A 38 -18.01 -3.68 -4.27
CA THR A 38 -19.20 -3.30 -5.06
C THR A 38 -19.65 -1.85 -4.89
N ASP A 39 -19.20 -1.14 -3.84
CA ASP A 39 -19.95 0.03 -3.37
C ASP A 39 -19.16 1.36 -3.40
N ASN A 40 -18.00 1.43 -4.06
CA ASN A 40 -17.14 2.63 -4.12
C ASN A 40 -16.80 3.26 -2.74
N THR A 41 -16.84 2.44 -1.68
CA THR A 41 -16.46 2.83 -0.32
C THR A 41 -15.21 2.06 0.12
N PRO A 42 -14.46 2.57 1.12
CA PRO A 42 -13.42 1.81 1.77
C PRO A 42 -13.90 0.43 2.26
N PRO A 43 -13.07 -0.62 2.15
CA PRO A 43 -11.74 -0.59 1.57
C PRO A 43 -11.79 -0.61 0.03
N PHE A 44 -11.12 0.36 -0.60
CA PHE A 44 -10.95 0.46 -2.03
C PHE A 44 -10.09 -0.68 -2.57
N VAL A 45 -10.35 -1.05 -3.83
CA VAL A 45 -9.49 -1.96 -4.60
C VAL A 45 -8.06 -1.43 -4.60
N SER A 46 -7.12 -2.31 -4.28
CA SER A 46 -5.70 -2.02 -4.35
C SER A 46 -4.90 -3.26 -4.69
N THR A 47 -3.87 -3.10 -5.51
CA THR A 47 -2.88 -4.14 -5.83
C THR A 47 -1.49 -3.69 -5.38
N PRO A 48 -0.49 -4.59 -5.28
CA PRO A 48 0.88 -4.19 -4.99
C PRO A 48 1.43 -3.12 -5.95
N GLU A 49 1.04 -3.18 -7.22
CA GLU A 49 1.45 -2.22 -8.26
C GLU A 49 0.95 -0.81 -7.98
N ASP A 50 -0.22 -0.65 -7.32
CA ASP A 50 -0.73 0.65 -6.91
C ASP A 50 0.20 1.33 -5.88
N TYR A 51 0.77 0.54 -4.97
CA TYR A 51 1.75 1.06 -4.00
C TYR A 51 3.04 1.45 -4.71
N GLU A 52 3.54 0.61 -5.61
CA GLU A 52 4.76 0.85 -6.37
C GLU A 52 4.65 2.14 -7.19
N LYS A 53 3.52 2.34 -7.89
CA LYS A 53 3.25 3.58 -8.65
C LYS A 53 3.33 4.84 -7.78
N VAL A 54 2.87 4.75 -6.54
CA VAL A 54 2.76 5.89 -5.62
C VAL A 54 4.06 6.14 -4.86
N LEU A 55 4.81 5.09 -4.54
CA LEU A 55 5.99 5.15 -3.68
C LEU A 55 7.30 5.23 -4.47
N ASN A 56 7.43 4.56 -5.62
CA ASN A 56 8.68 4.53 -6.41
C ASN A 56 9.24 5.91 -6.80
N PRO A 57 8.42 6.97 -7.02
CA PRO A 57 8.97 8.31 -7.28
C PRO A 57 9.76 8.91 -6.11
N TYR A 58 9.55 8.43 -4.89
CA TYR A 58 10.11 9.01 -3.66
C TYR A 58 10.95 8.02 -2.84
N PHE A 59 10.68 6.72 -2.97
CA PHE A 59 11.28 5.68 -2.14
C PHE A 59 11.97 4.62 -2.98
N LYS A 60 13.03 4.04 -2.42
CA LYS A 60 13.65 2.81 -2.91
C LYS A 60 13.15 1.63 -2.08
N MET A 61 12.64 0.59 -2.74
CA MET A 61 12.25 -0.64 -2.04
C MET A 61 13.48 -1.32 -1.44
N VAL A 62 13.48 -1.49 -0.12
CA VAL A 62 14.56 -2.17 0.62
C VAL A 62 14.20 -3.63 0.88
N GLU A 63 12.95 -3.88 1.26
CA GLU A 63 12.45 -5.21 1.58
C GLU A 63 10.97 -5.34 1.22
N LYS A 64 10.59 -6.51 0.71
CA LYS A 64 9.20 -6.91 0.43
C LYS A 64 9.05 -8.37 0.84
N CYS A 65 8.15 -8.65 1.77
CA CYS A 65 7.96 -9.97 2.36
C CYS A 65 6.48 -10.31 2.40
N GLU A 66 6.15 -11.54 2.03
CA GLU A 66 4.81 -12.12 2.22
C GLU A 66 4.81 -12.98 3.49
N PRO A 67 3.73 -12.94 4.30
CA PRO A 67 3.64 -13.75 5.51
C PRO A 67 3.56 -15.24 5.18
N LYS A 68 4.48 -16.02 5.78
CA LYS A 68 4.59 -17.48 5.55
C LYS A 68 3.58 -18.31 6.35
N THR A 69 3.00 -17.72 7.39
CA THR A 69 2.12 -18.39 8.36
C THR A 69 0.64 -18.07 8.16
N SER A 70 0.30 -17.50 7.00
CA SER A 70 -1.09 -17.17 6.69
C SER A 70 -1.97 -18.40 6.56
N ILE A 71 -3.15 -18.31 7.17
CA ILE A 71 -4.19 -19.32 7.02
C ILE A 71 -4.71 -19.35 5.58
N VAL A 72 -5.15 -20.51 5.11
CA VAL A 72 -5.53 -20.75 3.71
C VAL A 72 -6.54 -19.73 3.19
N SER A 73 -7.52 -19.32 4.02
CA SER A 73 -8.56 -18.36 3.62
C SER A 73 -8.05 -16.94 3.39
N ARG A 74 -6.87 -16.59 3.91
CA ARG A 74 -6.28 -15.25 3.79
C ARG A 74 -5.10 -15.19 2.84
N LYS A 75 -4.57 -16.34 2.43
CA LYS A 75 -3.39 -16.44 1.57
C LYS A 75 -3.53 -15.58 0.31
N GLY A 76 -2.62 -14.62 0.14
CA GLY A 76 -2.60 -13.65 -0.96
C GLY A 76 -3.59 -12.47 -0.84
N LEU A 77 -4.26 -12.30 0.31
CA LEU A 77 -5.11 -11.14 0.68
C LEU A 77 -4.53 -10.36 1.86
N GLU A 78 -3.26 -10.61 2.15
CA GLU A 78 -2.51 -10.25 3.36
C GLU A 78 -1.34 -9.31 3.08
#